data_AF-A0A3D5LFJ8-F1
#
_entry.id   AF-A0A3D5LFJ8-F1
#
_cell.length_a   1.000
_cell.length_b   1.000
_cell.length_c   1.000
_cell.angle_alpha   90.00
_cell.angle_beta   90.00
_cell.angle_gamma   90.00
#
_symmetry.space_group_name_H-M   'P 1'
#
loop_
_entity.id
_entity.type
_entity.pdbx_description
1 polymer ?
#
loop_
_entity_poly.entity_id
_entity_poly.type
_entity_poly.pdbx_seq_one_letter_code
_entity_poly.pdbx_strand_id
1 'polypeptide(L)'
;MLHSMRETIGMNKRAIGIWWRESPGMLVALIFYVITGAVLPYAGIYFSAQIITELAGAKNPVVLRNLVLLLLGIESLLGLIYHYFKNRYTVERNRMLEKLRYILSEKMLSLDFEKVDDAVIQDKVLQIE
;
A
#
# COMPACT_ATOMS: atom_id res chain seq x y z
N MET A 1 -5.01 -12.64 -25.10
CA MET A 1 -4.46 -11.49 -25.86
C MET A 1 -3.16 -11.06 -25.23
N LEU A 2 -2.02 -11.26 -25.89
CA LEU A 2 -0.73 -10.72 -25.46
C LEU A 2 -0.64 -9.28 -25.99
N HIS A 3 -1.00 -8.29 -25.16
CA HIS A 3 -0.74 -6.90 -25.49
C HIS A 3 0.76 -6.66 -25.61
N SER A 4 1.16 -5.90 -26.63
CA SER A 4 2.56 -5.48 -26.80
C SER A 4 3.02 -4.71 -25.56
N MET A 5 4.24 -4.97 -25.07
CA MET A 5 4.78 -4.34 -23.86
C MET A 5 4.64 -2.80 -23.86
N ARG A 6 4.72 -2.16 -25.04
CA ARG A 6 4.50 -0.71 -25.20
C ARG A 6 3.07 -0.27 -24.90
N GLU A 7 2.10 -1.08 -25.29
CA GLU A 7 0.68 -0.80 -25.11
C GLU A 7 0.29 -0.90 -23.63
N THR A 8 0.76 -1.95 -22.95
CA THR A 8 0.59 -2.12 -21.50
C THR A 8 1.20 -0.97 -20.69
N ILE A 9 2.39 -0.49 -21.08
CA ILE A 9 3.03 0.67 -20.43
C ILE A 9 2.22 1.95 -20.66
N GLY A 10 1.69 2.16 -21.87
CA GLY A 10 0.86 3.31 -22.20
C GLY A 10 -0.45 3.33 -21.39
N MET A 11 -1.09 2.17 -21.24
CA MET A 11 -2.31 2.00 -20.44
C MET A 11 -2.05 2.27 -18.95
N ASN A 12 -0.98 1.71 -18.39
CA ASN A 12 -0.61 1.92 -16.99
C ASN A 12 -0.29 3.40 -16.70
N LYS A 13 0.43 4.09 -17.60
CA LYS A 13 0.67 5.53 -17.45
C LYS A 13 -0.61 6.35 -17.41
N ARG A 14 -1.59 6.04 -18.28
CA ARG A 14 -2.90 6.69 -18.25
C ARG A 14 -3.65 6.41 -16.97
N ALA A 15 -3.65 5.16 -16.50
CA ALA A 15 -4.30 4.77 -15.26
C ALA A 15 -3.72 5.55 -14.05
N ILE A 16 -2.39 5.66 -13.96
CA ILE A 16 -1.72 6.45 -12.93
C ILE A 16 -2.12 7.93 -13.01
N GLY A 17 -2.19 8.50 -14.22
CA GLY A 17 -2.62 9.89 -14.41
C GLY A 17 -4.06 10.15 -13.95
N ILE A 18 -4.97 9.21 -14.20
CA ILE A 18 -6.36 9.29 -13.74
C ILE A 18 -6.41 9.19 -12.22
N TRP A 19 -5.69 8.24 -11.62
CA TRP A 19 -5.63 8.06 -10.17
C TRP A 19 -5.01 9.28 -9.46
N TRP A 20 -4.03 9.94 -10.08
CA TRP A 20 -3.46 11.18 -9.55
C TRP A 20 -4.44 12.33 -9.55
N ARG A 21 -5.32 12.40 -10.55
CA ARG A 21 -6.36 13.43 -10.65
C ARG A 21 -7.49 13.20 -9.65
N GLU A 22 -7.91 11.96 -9.48
CA GLU A 22 -9.01 11.59 -8.58
C GLU A 22 -8.59 11.54 -7.11
N SER A 23 -7.40 11.01 -6.80
CA SER A 23 -6.96 10.79 -5.42
C SER A 23 -5.43 10.85 -5.30
N PRO A 24 -4.83 12.05 -5.42
CA PRO A 24 -3.38 12.22 -5.34
C PRO A 24 -2.84 11.73 -3.98
N GLY A 25 -3.59 11.95 -2.89
CA GLY A 25 -3.21 11.50 -1.56
C GLY A 25 -3.11 9.97 -1.41
N MET A 26 -3.94 9.21 -2.13
CA MET A 26 -3.92 7.74 -2.10
C MET A 26 -2.71 7.18 -2.85
N LEU A 27 -2.35 7.77 -3.99
CA LEU A 27 -1.14 7.39 -4.72
C LEU A 27 0.13 7.70 -3.94
N VAL A 28 0.21 8.90 -3.34
CA VAL A 28 1.34 9.27 -2.48
C VAL A 28 1.45 8.31 -1.30
N ALA A 29 0.35 8.01 -0.62
CA ALA A 29 0.34 7.04 0.47
C ALA A 29 0.79 5.64 0.04
N LEU A 30 0.35 5.18 -1.14
CA LEU A 30 0.75 3.89 -1.70
C LEU A 30 2.26 3.84 -2.01
N ILE A 31 2.81 4.89 -2.64
CA ILE A 31 4.23 4.99 -2.98
C ILE A 31 5.07 4.94 -1.70
N PHE A 32 4.76 5.78 -0.72
CA PHE A 32 5.50 5.79 0.55
C PHE A 32 5.35 4.48 1.31
N TYR A 33 4.16 3.87 1.32
CA TYR A 33 3.91 2.55 1.91
C TYR A 33 4.81 1.47 1.30
N VAL A 34 4.89 1.40 -0.04
CA VAL A 34 5.71 0.40 -0.74
C VAL A 34 7.20 0.66 -0.53
N ILE A 35 7.65 1.91 -0.66
CA ILE A 35 9.06 2.27 -0.48
C ILE A 35 9.51 1.96 0.94
N THR A 36 8.76 2.40 1.95
CA THR A 36 9.11 2.15 3.36
C THR A 36 9.11 0.66 3.69
N GLY A 37 8.11 -0.10 3.20
CA GLY A 37 8.06 -1.55 3.37
C GLY A 37 9.24 -2.28 2.72
N ALA A 38 9.74 -1.79 1.59
CA ALA A 38 10.90 -2.35 0.91
C ALA A 38 12.23 -1.94 1.58
N VAL A 39 12.35 -0.70 2.07
CA VAL A 39 13.59 -0.16 2.65
C VAL A 39 13.85 -0.68 4.06
N LEU A 40 12.79 -0.88 4.87
CA LEU A 40 12.90 -1.37 6.26
C LEU A 40 13.85 -2.58 6.42
N PRO A 41 13.70 -3.69 5.68
CA PRO A 41 14.57 -4.86 5.85
C PRO A 41 16.02 -4.59 5.46
N TYR A 42 16.29 -3.73 4.47
CA TYR A 42 17.66 -3.41 4.06
C TYR A 42 18.39 -2.56 5.09
N ALA A 43 17.68 -1.60 5.70
CA ALA A 43 18.24 -0.81 6.79
C ALA A 43 18.66 -1.71 7.96
N GLY A 44 17.79 -2.65 8.36
CA GLY A 44 18.08 -3.61 9.42
C GLY A 44 19.34 -4.46 9.13
N ILE A 45 19.49 -4.96 7.90
CA ILE A 45 20.66 -5.76 7.49
C ILE A 45 21.94 -4.94 7.56
N TYR A 46 21.95 -3.72 7.01
CA TYR A 46 23.13 -2.86 6.99
C TYR A 46 23.63 -2.53 8.40
N PHE A 47 22.73 -2.06 9.26
CA PHE A 47 23.09 -1.72 10.64
C PHE A 47 23.47 -2.95 11.46
N SER A 48 22.81 -4.09 11.25
CA SER A 48 23.17 -5.35 11.92
C SER A 48 24.60 -5.78 11.56
N ALA A 49 24.97 -5.69 10.28
CA ALA A 49 26.34 -6.00 9.85
C ALA A 49 27.34 -5.05 10.51
N GLN A 50 27.06 -3.74 10.55
CA GLN A 50 27.95 -2.75 11.14
C GLN A 50 28.11 -2.94 12.66
N ILE A 51 27.04 -3.30 13.36
CA ILE A 51 27.04 -3.66 14.79
C ILE A 51 27.92 -4.90 15.03
N ILE A 52 27.77 -5.95 14.23
CA ILE A 52 28.58 -7.17 14.33
C ILE A 52 30.05 -6.88 14.07
N THR A 53 30.35 -6.09 13.03
CA THR A 53 31.73 -5.67 12.73
C THR A 53 32.36 -4.92 13.89
N GLU A 54 31.62 -4.01 14.52
CA GLU A 54 32.16 -3.22 15.63
C GLU A 54 32.33 -4.04 16.92
N LEU A 55 31.46 -5.03 17.14
CA LEU A 55 31.61 -6.03 18.20
C LEU A 55 32.80 -6.97 17.98
N ALA A 56 33.09 -7.32 16.73
CA ALA A 56 34.24 -8.16 16.37
C ALA A 56 35.57 -7.39 16.34
N GLY A 57 35.52 -6.07 16.09
CA GLY A 57 36.67 -5.20 15.94
C GLY A 57 37.09 -4.47 17.22
N ALA A 58 37.10 -3.13 17.16
CA ALA A 58 37.64 -2.26 18.20
C ALA A 58 36.83 -2.24 19.51
N LYS A 59 35.61 -2.81 19.50
CA LYS A 59 34.71 -2.91 20.66
C LYS A 59 34.48 -1.56 21.35
N ASN A 60 34.42 -0.48 20.58
CA ASN A 60 34.18 0.84 21.15
C ASN A 60 32.71 0.96 21.59
N PRO A 61 32.43 1.07 22.91
CA PRO A 61 31.06 1.08 23.42
C PRO A 61 30.29 2.34 23.00
N VAL A 62 30.97 3.45 22.71
CA VAL A 62 30.34 4.70 22.28
C VAL A 62 29.82 4.57 20.84
N VAL A 63 30.63 4.01 19.95
CA VAL A 63 30.26 3.78 18.54
C VAL A 63 29.12 2.78 18.46
N LEU A 64 29.21 1.67 19.21
CA LEU A 64 28.17 0.65 19.26
C LEU A 64 26.84 1.22 19.73
N ARG A 65 26.85 2.02 20.83
CA ARG A 65 25.64 2.67 21.34
C ARG A 65 25.02 3.58 20.28
N ASN A 66 25.83 4.37 19.58
CA ASN A 66 25.35 5.28 18.56
C ASN A 66 24.74 4.53 17.36
N LEU A 67 25.36 3.42 16.92
CA LEU A 67 24.82 2.57 15.84
C LEU A 67 23.47 1.96 16.21
N VAL A 68 23.34 1.42 17.42
CA VAL A 68 22.06 0.86 17.91
C VAL A 68 21.00 1.94 18.03
N LEU A 69 21.33 3.12 18.56
CA LEU A 69 20.40 4.24 18.65
C LEU A 69 19.96 4.75 17.27
N LEU A 70 20.88 4.80 16.30
CA LEU A 70 20.56 5.18 14.93
C LEU A 70 19.63 4.16 14.27
N LEU A 71 19.92 2.86 14.42
CA LEU A 71 19.06 1.79 13.92
C LEU A 71 17.64 1.91 14.49
N LEU A 72 17.51 2.01 15.82
CA LEU A 72 16.22 2.16 16.48
C LEU A 72 15.50 3.43 16.04
N GLY A 73 16.22 4.55 15.91
CA GLY A 73 15.65 5.80 15.44
C GLY A 73 15.11 5.71 14.01
N ILE A 74 15.87 5.09 13.11
CA ILE A 74 15.48 4.91 11.71
C ILE A 74 14.31 3.93 11.58
N GLU A 75 14.35 2.78 12.25
CA GLU A 75 13.25 1.81 12.23
C GLU A 75 11.97 2.38 12.82
N SER A 76 12.07 3.13 13.92
CA SER A 76 10.91 3.77 14.55
C SER A 76 10.31 4.86 13.65
N LEU A 77 11.14 5.71 13.04
CA LEU A 77 10.70 6.75 12.12
C LEU A 77 10.07 6.14 10.85
N LEU A 78 10.73 5.18 10.21
CA LEU A 78 10.21 4.49 9.03
C LEU A 78 8.94 3.70 9.37
N GLY A 79 8.88 3.06 10.54
CA GLY A 79 7.70 2.36 11.03
C GLY A 79 6.51 3.29 11.24
N LEU A 80 6.72 4.45 11.85
CA LEU A 80 5.68 5.47 12.02
C LEU A 80 5.14 5.96 10.67
N ILE A 81 6.03 6.26 9.73
CA ILE A 81 5.68 6.67 8.38
C ILE A 81 4.87 5.56 7.68
N TYR A 82 5.35 4.32 7.73
CA TYR A 82 4.68 3.16 7.16
C TYR A 82 3.26 2.98 7.73
N HIS A 83 3.11 3.00 9.05
CA HIS A 83 1.82 2.82 9.71
C HIS A 83 0.86 3.98 9.43
N TYR A 84 1.36 5.22 9.41
CA TYR A 84 0.57 6.40 9.06
C TYR A 84 -0.02 6.27 7.65
N PHE A 85 0.82 5.97 6.65
CA PHE A 85 0.38 5.84 5.26
C PHE A 85 -0.48 4.60 5.04
N LYS A 86 -0.19 3.48 5.72
CA LYS A 86 -1.03 2.28 5.70
C LYS A 86 -2.44 2.58 6.21
N ASN A 87 -2.55 3.29 7.33
CA ASN A 87 -3.85 3.65 7.89
C ASN A 87 -4.62 4.58 6.96
N ARG A 88 -3.95 5.61 6.42
CA ARG A 88 -4.56 6.54 5.47
C ARG A 88 -5.07 5.83 4.21
N TYR A 89 -4.26 4.94 3.62
CA TYR A 89 -4.65 4.12 2.48
C TYR A 89 -5.85 3.22 2.81
N THR A 90 -5.85 2.58 3.98
CA THR A 90 -6.92 1.67 4.41
C THR A 90 -8.25 2.39 4.58
N VAL A 91 -8.24 3.59 5.19
CA VAL A 91 -9.46 4.39 5.39
C VAL A 91 -10.05 4.84 4.06
N GLU A 92 -9.24 5.36 3.13
CA GLU A 92 -9.73 5.80 1.82
C GLU A 92 -10.27 4.63 0.99
N ARG A 93 -9.59 3.48 1.04
CA ARG A 93 -10.06 2.24 0.40
C ARG A 93 -11.40 1.79 0.97
N ASN A 94 -11.55 1.77 2.29
CA ASN A 94 -12.79 1.35 2.93
C ASN A 94 -13.94 2.32 2.60
N ARG A 95 -13.68 3.63 2.58
CA ARG A 95 -14.65 4.66 2.17
C ARG A 95 -15.09 4.47 0.71
N MET A 96 -14.20 4.07 -0.18
CA MET A 96 -14.53 3.75 -1.58
C MET A 96 -15.40 2.50 -1.67
N LEU A 97 -15.05 1.43 -0.95
CA LEU A 97 -15.83 0.18 -0.91
C LEU A 97 -17.23 0.40 -0.31
N GLU A 98 -17.35 1.19 0.76
CA GLU A 98 -18.64 1.55 1.34
C GLU A 98 -19.53 2.33 0.36
N LYS A 99 -18.96 3.29 -0.37
CA LYS A 99 -19.70 4.01 -1.42
C LYS A 99 -20.15 3.08 -2.55
N LEU A 100 -19.30 2.16 -2.98
CA LEU A 100 -19.64 1.17 -4.00
C LEU A 100 -20.76 0.25 -3.52
N ARG A 101 -20.66 -0.26 -2.29
CA ARG A 101 -21.71 -1.06 -1.65
C ARG A 101 -23.03 -0.28 -1.58
N TYR A 102 -22.99 0.98 -1.16
CA TYR A 102 -24.18 1.82 -1.10
C TYR A 102 -24.85 2.01 -2.47
N ILE A 103 -24.08 2.36 -3.51
CA ILE A 103 -24.59 2.51 -4.88
C ILE A 103 -25.16 1.18 -5.40
N LEU A 104 -24.49 0.07 -5.12
CA LEU A 104 -24.93 -1.26 -5.53
C LEU A 104 -26.24 -1.65 -4.82
N SER A 105 -26.35 -1.38 -3.52
CA SER A 105 -27.57 -1.59 -2.74
C SER A 105 -28.73 -0.72 -3.24
N GLU A 106 -28.49 0.56 -3.51
CA GLU A 106 -29.51 1.46 -4.09
C GLU A 106 -29.95 0.95 -5.47
N LYS A 107 -29.00 0.48 -6.29
CA LYS A 107 -29.30 -0.06 -7.62
C LYS A 107 -30.11 -1.35 -7.54
N MET A 108 -29.74 -2.27 -6.64
CA MET A 108 -30.48 -3.51 -6.33
C MET A 108 -31.91 -3.22 -5.89
N LEU A 109 -32.11 -2.23 -5.01
CA LEU A 109 -33.44 -1.82 -4.55
C LEU A 109 -34.30 -1.18 -5.64
N SER A 110 -33.68 -0.57 -6.65
CA SER A 110 -34.37 0.02 -7.82
C SER A 110 -34.62 -0.98 -8.95
N LEU A 111 -34.08 -2.20 -8.87
CA LEU A 111 -34.26 -3.25 -9.87
C LEU A 111 -35.57 -4.00 -9.59
N ASP A 112 -36.36 -4.28 -10.63
CA ASP A 112 -37.53 -5.15 -10.52
C ASP A 112 -37.11 -6.51 -9.95
N PHE A 113 -37.93 -7.05 -9.04
CA PHE A 113 -37.67 -8.31 -8.33
C PHE A 113 -37.30 -9.47 -9.26
N GLU A 114 -37.90 -9.54 -10.45
CA GLU A 114 -37.63 -10.58 -11.46
C GLU A 114 -36.18 -10.56 -11.99
N LYS A 115 -35.50 -9.40 -11.94
CA LYS A 115 -34.11 -9.23 -12.37
C LYS A 115 -33.10 -9.35 -11.23
N VAL A 116 -33.53 -9.26 -9.97
CA VAL A 116 -32.67 -9.43 -8.79
C VAL A 116 -32.37 -10.90 -8.51
N ASP A 117 -33.31 -11.79 -8.83
CA ASP A 117 -33.18 -13.25 -8.75
C ASP A 117 -32.47 -13.88 -9.96
N ASP A 118 -32.10 -13.08 -10.96
CA ASP A 118 -31.29 -13.54 -12.08
C ASP A 118 -29.88 -13.88 -11.59
N ALA A 119 -29.50 -15.16 -11.73
CA ALA A 119 -28.20 -15.69 -11.31
C ALA A 119 -27.02 -14.92 -11.93
N VAL A 120 -27.21 -14.31 -13.10
CA VAL A 120 -26.19 -13.49 -13.78
C VAL A 120 -25.95 -12.15 -13.06
N ILE A 121 -26.97 -11.59 -12.42
CA ILE A 121 -26.85 -10.35 -11.64
C ILE A 121 -26.24 -10.64 -10.26
N GLN A 122 -26.62 -11.76 -9.63
CA GLN A 122 -26.03 -12.21 -8.36
C GLN A 122 -24.53 -12.51 -8.50
N ASP A 123 -24.11 -13.21 -9.57
CA ASP A 123 -22.70 -13.50 -9.83
C ASP A 123 -21.86 -12.22 -10.01
N LYS A 124 -22.41 -11.22 -10.72
CA LYS A 124 -21.75 -9.92 -10.92
C LYS A 124 -21.62 -9.12 -9.63
N VAL A 125 -22.55 -9.27 -8.69
CA VAL A 125 -22.46 -8.63 -7.37
C VAL A 125 -21.43 -9.33 -6.49
N LEU A 126 -21.36 -10.65 -6.55
CA LEU A 126 -20.37 -11.44 -5.83
C LEU A 126 -18.93 -11.14 -6.26
N GLN A 127 -18.72 -10.77 -7.53
CA GLN A 127 -17.40 -10.35 -8.03
C GLN A 127 -16.95 -8.96 -7.54
N ILE A 128 -17.85 -8.18 -6.93
CA ILE A 128 -17.57 -6.82 -6.41
C ILE A 128 -17.30 -6.84 -4.88
N GLU A 129 -17.71 -7.89 -4.16
CA GLU A 129 -17.34 -8.12 -2.75
C GLU A 129 -15.91 -8.65 -2.57
#